data_AF-A0A5J4R052-F1
#
_entry.id   AF-A0A5J4R052-F1
#
_cell.length_a   1.000
_cell.length_b   1.000
_cell.length_c   1.000
_cell.angle_alpha   90.00
_cell.angle_beta   90.00
_cell.angle_gamma   90.00
#
_symmetry.space_group_name_H-M   'P 1'
#
loop_
_entity.id
_entity.type
_entity.pdbx_description
1 polymer ?
#
loop_
_entity_poly.entity_id
_entity_poly.type
_entity_poly.pdbx_seq_one_letter_code
_entity_poly.pdbx_strand_id
1 'polypeptide(L)'
;MQSGQVTIYQKVAKCNNEDCGLTVFRNKSGKDLTDGQLKELLIKGKTGIIKGFKSKENKPFDAAVAFDIAYKTIFQFDNSKKMKR
;
A
#
# COMPACT_ATOMS: atom_id res chain seq x y z
N MET A 1 15.27 -17.23 -9.32
CA MET A 1 15.13 -15.76 -9.37
C MET A 1 13.80 -15.44 -10.03
N GLN A 2 12.67 -15.54 -9.32
CA GLN A 2 11.37 -15.16 -9.91
C GLN A 2 11.12 -13.69 -9.62
N SER A 3 11.61 -12.85 -10.52
CA SER A 3 11.20 -11.45 -10.63
C SER A 3 9.76 -11.41 -11.08
N GLY A 4 8.83 -11.45 -10.11
CA GLY A 4 7.42 -11.18 -10.36
C GLY A 4 7.29 -9.87 -11.14
N GLN A 5 6.77 -9.94 -12.37
CA GLN A 5 6.60 -8.76 -13.20
C GLN A 5 5.45 -7.93 -12.64
N VAL A 6 5.83 -6.81 -12.05
CA VAL A 6 4.90 -5.82 -11.54
C VAL A 6 4.76 -4.72 -12.58
N THR A 7 3.56 -4.53 -13.09
CA THR A 7 3.29 -3.48 -14.08
C THR A 7 2.71 -2.27 -13.36
N ILE A 8 3.55 -1.26 -13.16
CA ILE A 8 3.14 0.04 -12.64
C ILE A 8 2.65 0.89 -13.83
N TYR A 9 1.36 1.17 -13.86
CA TYR A 9 0.76 2.19 -14.72
C TYR A 9 0.76 3.54 -14.01
N GLN A 10 0.51 4.62 -14.77
CA GLN A 10 0.54 5.98 -14.24
C GLN A 10 -0.36 6.21 -13.01
N LYS A 11 -1.47 5.47 -12.89
CA LYS A 11 -2.42 5.58 -11.77
C LYS A 11 -2.67 4.29 -10.99
N VAL A 12 -2.24 3.15 -11.51
CA VAL A 12 -2.53 1.83 -10.91
C VAL A 12 -1.34 0.91 -11.03
N ALA A 13 -1.22 0.00 -10.09
CA ALA A 13 -0.15 -0.96 -10.01
C ALA A 13 -0.79 -2.33 -10.01
N LYS A 14 -0.41 -3.17 -10.96
CA LYS A 14 -0.97 -4.51 -11.09
C LYS A 14 0.14 -5.53 -11.11
N CYS A 15 -0.08 -6.57 -10.33
CA CYS A 15 0.81 -7.71 -10.27
C CYS A 15 0.35 -8.69 -11.35
N ASN A 16 1.25 -9.10 -12.24
CA ASN A 16 0.91 -9.98 -13.38
C ASN A 16 1.19 -11.45 -13.07
N ASN A 17 1.23 -11.82 -11.79
CA ASN A 17 1.51 -13.18 -11.36
C ASN A 17 0.20 -13.91 -11.09
N GLU A 18 0.11 -15.20 -11.45
CA GLU A 18 -1.12 -16.00 -11.31
C GLU A 18 -1.59 -16.11 -9.84
N ASP A 19 -0.64 -16.03 -8.91
CA ASP A 19 -0.86 -16.00 -7.45
C ASP A 19 -1.19 -14.58 -6.91
N CYS A 20 -1.04 -13.55 -7.74
CA CYS A 20 -1.04 -12.15 -7.34
C CYS A 20 -2.04 -11.36 -8.19
N GLY A 21 -3.34 -11.66 -8.04
CA GLY A 21 -4.45 -10.96 -8.72
C GLY A 21 -4.76 -9.56 -8.15
N LEU A 22 -3.80 -8.94 -7.46
CA LEU A 22 -4.00 -7.72 -6.70
C LEU A 22 -3.77 -6.48 -7.56
N THR A 23 -4.83 -5.70 -7.74
CA THR A 23 -4.78 -4.38 -8.37
C THR A 23 -4.79 -3.30 -7.30
N VAL A 24 -3.74 -2.48 -7.25
CA VAL A 24 -3.59 -1.37 -6.31
C VAL A 24 -3.70 -0.05 -7.04
N PHE A 25 -4.51 0.87 -6.53
CA PHE A 25 -4.50 2.25 -7.00
C PHE A 25 -3.34 3.01 -6.39
N ARG A 26 -2.62 3.78 -7.22
CA ARG A 26 -1.58 4.72 -6.76
C ARG A 26 -2.19 5.69 -5.74
N ASN A 27 -3.41 6.14 -5.99
CA ASN A 27 -4.15 6.95 -5.06
C ASN A 27 -4.83 6.08 -3.99
N LYS A 28 -4.35 6.18 -2.74
CA LYS A 28 -4.93 5.50 -1.58
C LYS A 28 -5.14 6.55 -0.47
N SER A 29 -6.37 6.67 0.02
CA SER A 29 -6.74 7.62 1.09
C SER A 29 -6.33 9.07 0.82
N GLY A 30 -6.54 9.53 -0.43
CA GLY A 30 -6.25 10.91 -0.83
C GLY A 30 -4.76 11.22 -1.01
N LYS A 31 -3.90 10.20 -1.04
CA LYS A 31 -2.47 10.32 -1.31
C LYS A 31 -2.04 9.39 -2.43
N ASP A 32 -1.16 9.89 -3.27
CA ASP A 32 -0.45 9.09 -4.27
C ASP A 32 0.77 8.43 -3.64
N LEU A 33 0.77 7.10 -3.70
CA LEU A 33 1.92 6.27 -3.36
C LEU A 33 3.04 6.51 -4.36
N THR A 34 4.28 6.42 -3.89
CA THR A 34 5.46 6.48 -4.76
C THR A 34 5.71 5.12 -5.41
N ASP A 35 6.40 5.13 -6.55
CA ASP A 35 6.68 3.94 -7.35
C ASP A 35 7.44 2.87 -6.53
N GLY A 36 8.33 3.30 -5.62
CA GLY A 36 9.01 2.40 -4.69
C GLY A 36 8.07 1.70 -3.71
N GLN A 37 7.09 2.43 -3.16
CA GLN A 37 6.09 1.87 -2.24
C GLN A 37 5.13 0.93 -2.97
N LEU A 38 4.66 1.31 -4.16
CA LEU A 38 3.88 0.43 -5.04
C LEU A 38 4.62 -0.88 -5.30
N LYS A 39 5.89 -0.77 -5.71
CA LYS A 39 6.73 -1.91 -6.01
C LYS A 39 6.88 -2.83 -4.80
N GLU A 40 7.13 -2.30 -3.60
CA GLU A 40 7.16 -3.12 -2.39
C GLU A 40 5.82 -3.77 -2.08
N LEU A 41 4.70 -3.06 -2.23
CA LEU A 41 3.36 -3.62 -2.00
C LEU A 41 3.09 -4.85 -2.86
N LEU A 42 3.51 -4.79 -4.12
CA LEU A 42 3.22 -5.82 -5.11
C LEU A 42 4.22 -6.97 -5.05
N ILE A 43 5.48 -6.70 -4.70
CA ILE A 43 6.52 -7.73 -4.56
C ILE A 43 6.41 -8.44 -3.20
N LYS A 44 6.20 -7.69 -2.12
CA LYS A 44 6.22 -8.21 -0.73
C LYS A 44 4.82 -8.42 -0.15
N GLY A 45 3.76 -7.94 -0.81
CA GLY A 45 2.41 -7.91 -0.24
C GLY A 45 2.19 -6.81 0.81
N LYS A 46 3.21 -5.97 1.06
CA LYS A 46 3.18 -4.87 2.02
C LYS A 46 4.12 -3.74 1.62
N THR A 47 3.76 -2.50 1.95
CA THR A 47 4.62 -1.33 1.78
C THR A 47 5.39 -1.02 3.06
N GLY A 48 6.34 -0.10 2.95
CA GLY A 48 6.83 0.64 4.10
C GLY A 48 5.78 1.60 4.66
N ILE A 49 6.13 2.28 5.76
CA ILE A 49 5.32 3.34 6.35
C ILE A 49 5.27 4.51 5.37
N ILE A 50 4.10 4.78 4.80
CA ILE A 50 3.83 5.96 3.99
C ILE A 50 3.30 7.07 4.90
N LYS A 51 3.90 8.24 4.77
CA LYS A 51 3.53 9.42 5.53
C LYS A 51 2.50 10.27 4.79
N GLY A 52 1.57 10.82 5.55
CA GLY A 52 0.61 11.79 5.07
C GLY A 52 -0.70 11.20 4.54
N PHE A 53 -1.01 9.95 4.85
CA PHE A 53 -2.36 9.42 4.60
C PHE A 53 -3.40 10.28 5.31
N LYS A 54 -4.54 10.49 4.66
CA LYS A 54 -5.59 11.33 5.22
C LYS A 54 -6.66 10.46 5.87
N SER A 55 -6.87 10.64 7.17
CA SER A 55 -7.94 9.99 7.92
C SER A 55 -9.30 10.57 7.57
N LYS A 56 -10.35 9.84 7.94
CA LYS A 56 -11.73 10.33 7.87
C LYS A 56 -11.93 11.66 8.63
N GLU A 57 -11.12 11.90 9.67
CA GLU A 57 -11.04 13.16 10.44
C GLU A 57 -10.15 14.25 9.80
N ASN A 58 -9.76 14.14 8.52
CA ASN A 58 -8.84 15.08 7.86
C ASN A 58 -7.41 15.11 8.43
N LYS A 59 -7.11 14.32 9.47
CA LYS A 59 -5.78 14.25 10.10
C LYS A 59 -4.80 13.47 9.22
N PRO A 60 -3.60 14.01 8.95
CA PRO A 60 -2.53 13.26 8.32
C PRO A 60 -1.98 12.21 9.28
N PHE A 61 -1.77 11.00 8.81
CA PHE A 61 -1.18 9.91 9.57
C PHE A 61 -0.17 9.13 8.75
N ASP A 62 0.70 8.41 9.45
CA ASP A 62 1.71 7.53 8.89
C ASP A 62 1.23 6.09 9.05
N ALA A 63 1.14 5.34 7.95
CA ALA A 63 0.78 3.92 8.00
C ALA A 63 1.45 3.16 6.86
N ALA A 64 1.70 1.87 7.06
CA ALA A 64 1.99 0.96 5.97
C ALA A 64 0.68 0.45 5.36
N VAL A 65 0.75 0.03 4.10
CA VAL A 65 -0.36 -0.60 3.40
C VAL A 65 0.03 -2.06 3.21
N ALA A 66 -0.83 -2.98 3.61
CA ALA A 66 -0.61 -4.42 3.45
C ALA A 66 -1.87 -5.07 2.91
N PHE A 67 -1.73 -6.27 2.36
CA PHE A 67 -2.87 -7.11 2.06
C PHE A 67 -3.21 -8.02 3.23
N ASP A 68 -4.49 -8.12 3.52
CA ASP A 68 -5.04 -9.11 4.42
C ASP A 68 -5.23 -10.46 3.69
N ILE A 69 -5.51 -11.53 4.43
CA ILE A 69 -5.81 -12.87 3.89
C ILE A 69 -6.97 -12.89 2.89
N ALA A 70 -7.87 -11.90 2.97
CA ALA A 70 -8.96 -11.71 2.01
C ALA A 70 -8.56 -10.86 0.79
N TYR A 71 -7.27 -10.64 0.54
CA TYR A 71 -6.76 -9.75 -0.51
C TYR A 71 -7.25 -8.29 -0.39
N LYS A 72 -7.70 -7.90 0.81
CA LYS A 72 -8.15 -6.54 1.11
C LYS A 72 -6.97 -5.68 1.52
N THR A 73 -6.98 -4.43 1.07
CA THR A 73 -5.87 -3.50 1.32
C THR A 73 -6.04 -2.83 2.68
N ILE A 74 -5.38 -3.35 3.71
CA ILE A 74 -5.42 -2.84 5.10
C ILE A 74 -4.32 -1.81 5.36
N PHE A 75 -4.56 -0.92 6.33
CA PHE A 75 -3.53 -0.02 6.85
C PHE A 75 -2.90 -0.66 8.09
N GLN A 76 -1.61 -0.95 8.00
CA GLN A 76 -0.81 -1.46 9.10
C GLN A 76 -0.08 -0.29 9.76
N PHE A 77 -0.51 0.05 10.97
CA PHE A 77 0.14 1.08 11.76
C PHE A 77 1.23 0.43 12.60
N ASP A 78 2.45 0.94 12.53
CA ASP A 78 3.45 0.57 13.53
C ASP A 78 3.02 1.19 14.87
N ASN A 79 2.80 0.34 15.86
CA ASN A 79 2.16 0.64 17.15
C ASN A 79 2.97 1.62 18.04
N SER A 80 4.04 2.22 17.51
CA SER A 80 4.88 3.21 18.19
C SER A 80 4.28 4.63 18.26
N LYS A 81 3.17 4.91 17.56
CA LYS A 81 2.37 6.15 17.74
C LYS A 81 0.93 5.85 18.14
N LYS A 82 0.73 5.15 19.26
CA LYS A 82 -0.57 5.15 19.93
C LYS A 82 -0.94 6.57 20.34
N MET A 83 -2.02 7.08 19.74
CA MET A 83 -3.16 7.61 20.48
C MET A 83 -2.81 8.71 21.52
N LYS A 84 -2.72 9.97 21.07
CA LYS A 84 -3.10 11.09 21.95
C LYS A 84 -4.63 11.17 21.92
N ARG A 85 -5.24 10.61 22.96
CA ARG A 85 -6.65 10.82 23.31
C ARG A 85 -6.79 12.15 24.04
#